data_AF-A0A293MJG8-F1
#
_entry.id   AF-A0A293MJG8-F1
#
_cell.length_a   1.000
_cell.length_b   1.000
_cell.length_c   1.000
_cell.angle_alpha   90.00
_cell.angle_beta   90.00
_cell.angle_gamma   90.00
#
_symmetry.space_group_name_H-M   'P 1'
#
loop_
_entity.id
_entity.type
_entity.pdbx_description
1 polymer ?
#
loop_
_entity_poly.entity_id
_entity_poly.type
_entity_poly.pdbx_seq_one_letter_code
_entity_poly.pdbx_strand_id
1 'polypeptide(L)'
;MKRQRERILVLDNISASSKIQKTRQKAAGTYTGVGQYLSLFEDPKNTPPPTRVETREERLERKRREKAEQVAYKLEQDIALWDPANNPSGTMDPFKTLFVARVNYD
;
A
#
# COMPACT_ATOMS: atom_id res chain seq x y z
N MET A 1 76.77 10.21 -76.92
CA MET A 1 75.58 9.65 -77.61
C MET A 1 74.84 8.71 -76.67
N LYS A 2 73.52 8.57 -76.88
CA LYS A 2 72.54 7.68 -76.21
C LYS A 2 71.96 8.19 -74.89
N ARG A 3 71.01 9.11 -75.08
CA ARG A 3 69.75 9.16 -74.33
C ARG A 3 69.11 7.78 -74.31
N GLN A 4 68.64 7.32 -73.15
CA GLN A 4 67.39 6.57 -73.04
C GLN A 4 66.61 7.04 -71.81
N ARG A 5 65.30 7.12 -72.02
CA ARG A 5 64.25 7.61 -71.13
C ARG A 5 63.66 6.40 -70.37
N GLU A 6 63.09 6.64 -69.19
CA GLU A 6 61.64 6.47 -68.88
C GLU A 6 61.33 6.13 -67.41
N ARG A 7 60.23 6.76 -66.94
CA ARG A 7 59.19 6.30 -65.99
C ARG A 7 59.53 6.15 -64.50
N ILE A 8 59.09 7.10 -63.65
CA ILE A 8 57.80 7.14 -62.92
C ILE A 8 57.65 5.97 -61.94
N LEU A 9 57.74 6.22 -60.63
CA LEU A 9 56.74 5.80 -59.63
C LEU A 9 56.78 6.74 -58.41
N VAL A 10 55.59 7.25 -58.10
CA VAL A 10 55.18 8.02 -56.92
C VAL A 10 55.25 7.14 -55.68
N LEU A 11 55.83 7.61 -54.56
CA LEU A 11 55.44 7.19 -53.20
C LEU A 11 55.78 8.29 -52.18
N ASP A 12 54.75 9.08 -51.85
CA ASP A 12 54.32 9.56 -50.54
C ASP A 12 55.34 9.66 -49.39
N ASN A 13 55.53 10.89 -48.88
CA ASN A 13 55.71 11.07 -47.43
C ASN A 13 55.26 12.46 -46.98
N ILE A 14 53.95 12.71 -47.02
CA ILE A 14 53.35 13.86 -46.35
C ILE A 14 53.30 13.52 -44.85
N SER A 15 54.29 13.98 -44.11
CA SER A 15 54.24 14.03 -42.65
C SER A 15 53.19 15.06 -42.24
N ALA A 16 51.93 14.61 -42.17
CA ALA A 16 50.84 15.39 -41.62
C ALA A 16 51.00 15.45 -40.09
N SER A 17 51.54 16.58 -39.60
CA SER A 17 51.46 16.97 -38.20
C SER A 17 49.99 17.23 -37.84
N SER A 18 49.31 16.22 -37.27
CA SER A 18 47.98 16.37 -36.71
C SER A 18 48.07 16.90 -35.28
N LYS A 19 47.77 18.20 -35.11
CA LYS A 19 47.49 18.79 -33.80
C LYS A 19 46.24 18.13 -33.21
N ILE A 20 46.42 17.33 -32.17
CA ILE A 20 45.32 16.74 -31.40
C ILE A 20 44.60 17.87 -30.64
N GLN A 21 43.39 18.21 -31.08
CA GLN A 21 42.50 19.09 -30.32
C GLN A 21 42.04 18.36 -29.06
N LYS A 22 42.44 18.86 -27.88
CA LYS A 22 41.99 18.35 -26.58
C LYS A 22 40.52 18.73 -26.40
N THR A 23 39.62 17.79 -26.67
CA THR A 23 38.19 17.96 -26.41
C THR A 23 37.97 18.16 -24.91
N ARG A 24 37.48 19.33 -24.52
CA ARG A 24 37.07 19.60 -23.13
C ARG A 24 35.80 18.78 -22.85
N GLN A 25 35.96 17.57 -22.32
CA GLN A 25 34.85 16.81 -21.75
C GLN A 25 34.21 17.66 -20.64
N LYS A 26 32.93 17.99 -20.79
CA LYS A 26 32.14 18.57 -19.70
C LYS A 26 31.89 17.46 -18.70
N ALA A 27 32.44 17.59 -17.49
CA ALA A 27 32.12 16.68 -16.39
C ALA A 27 30.61 16.75 -16.13
N ALA A 28 29.88 15.69 -16.49
CA ALA A 28 28.49 15.53 -16.08
C ALA A 28 28.50 15.44 -14.55
N GLY A 29 27.72 16.30 -13.89
CA GLY A 29 27.70 16.40 -12.43
C GLY A 29 27.48 15.03 -11.81
N THR A 30 28.42 14.61 -10.96
CA THR A 30 28.32 13.36 -10.21
C THR A 30 27.23 13.49 -9.14
N TYR A 31 26.61 12.38 -8.74
CA TYR A 31 25.71 12.39 -7.59
C TYR A 31 26.40 13.01 -6.37
N THR A 32 25.68 13.92 -5.70
CA THR A 32 26.15 14.61 -4.49
C THR A 32 25.38 14.09 -3.29
N GLY A 33 25.98 14.10 -2.11
CA GLY A 33 25.32 13.66 -0.88
C GLY A 33 24.14 14.56 -0.47
N VAL A 34 23.25 14.04 0.36
CA VAL A 34 22.05 14.76 0.85
C VAL A 34 22.30 15.68 2.04
N GLY A 35 23.56 15.84 2.47
CA GLY A 35 23.93 16.57 3.69
C GLY A 35 23.45 18.03 3.72
N GLN A 36 23.32 18.68 2.56
CA GLN A 36 22.82 20.05 2.44
C GLN A 36 21.34 20.20 2.85
N TYR A 37 20.58 19.10 2.87
CA TYR A 37 19.15 19.10 3.18
C TYR A 37 18.85 18.69 4.63
N LEU A 38 19.87 18.36 5.42
CA LEU A 38 19.68 17.92 6.81
C LEU A 38 19.06 19.02 7.70
N SER A 39 19.28 20.29 7.38
CA SER A 39 18.69 21.44 8.08
C SER A 39 17.19 21.63 7.83
N LEU A 40 16.61 20.90 6.87
CA LEU A 40 15.17 20.97 6.54
C LEU A 40 14.33 19.99 7.37
N PHE A 41 14.97 19.07 8.12
CA PHE A 41 14.26 18.13 8.97
C PHE A 41 13.91 18.78 10.32
N GLU A 42 12.73 18.43 10.83
CA GLU A 42 12.27 18.89 12.14
C GLU A 42 13.12 18.29 13.27
N ASP A 43 13.42 19.09 14.28
CA ASP A 43 14.16 18.65 15.46
C ASP A 43 13.31 17.59 16.20
N PRO A 44 13.83 16.38 16.49
CA PRO A 44 13.09 15.26 17.08
C PRO A 44 12.42 15.57 18.43
N LYS A 45 12.77 16.69 19.06
CA LYS A 45 12.15 17.19 20.30
C LYS A 45 10.85 17.97 20.05
N ASN A 46 10.67 18.52 18.86
CA ASN A 46 9.52 19.36 18.48
C ASN A 46 8.48 18.60 17.64
N THR A 47 8.79 17.38 17.20
CA THR A 47 7.85 16.53 16.48
C THR A 47 6.95 15.81 17.48
N PRO A 48 5.63 16.08 17.49
CA PRO A 48 4.72 15.30 18.32
C PRO A 48 4.77 13.83 17.88
N PRO A 49 4.57 12.88 18.82
CA PRO A 49 4.55 11.46 18.48
C PRO A 49 3.50 11.20 17.39
N PRO A 50 3.80 10.32 16.41
CA PRO A 50 2.90 10.04 15.30
C PRO A 50 1.50 9.71 15.82
N THR A 51 0.49 10.44 15.37
CA THR A 51 -0.91 10.14 15.68
C THR A 51 -1.24 8.76 15.15
N ARG A 52 -1.37 7.79 16.07
CA ARG A 52 -1.85 6.45 15.74
C ARG A 52 -3.30 6.58 15.26
N VAL A 53 -3.49 6.44 13.96
CA VAL A 53 -4.82 6.20 13.38
C VAL A 53 -5.21 4.78 13.76
N GLU A 54 -6.48 4.56 14.14
CA GLU A 54 -7.02 3.22 14.38
C GLU A 54 -6.62 2.30 13.22
N THR A 55 -6.01 1.16 13.54
CA THR A 55 -5.78 0.11 12.57
C THR A 55 -7.12 -0.43 12.08
N ARG A 56 -7.14 -1.08 10.91
CA ARG A 56 -8.36 -1.68 10.36
C ARG A 56 -9.01 -2.68 11.32
N GLU A 57 -8.19 -3.39 12.10
CA GLU A 57 -8.61 -4.39 13.09
C GLU A 57 -9.33 -3.74 14.27
N GLU A 58 -8.76 -2.68 14.85
CA GLU A 58 -9.39 -1.92 15.95
C GLU A 58 -10.75 -1.33 15.53
N ARG A 59 -10.85 -0.82 14.30
CA ARG A 59 -12.12 -0.33 13.75
C ARG A 59 -13.17 -1.43 13.60
N LEU A 60 -12.77 -2.63 13.18
CA LEU A 60 -13.69 -3.76 13.05
C LEU A 60 -14.14 -4.26 14.42
N GLU A 61 -13.23 -4.33 15.38
CA GLU A 61 -13.53 -4.78 16.73
C GLU A 61 -14.49 -3.81 17.43
N ARG A 62 -14.26 -2.50 17.28
CA ARG A 62 -15.19 -1.48 17.77
C ARG A 62 -16.60 -1.67 17.21
N LYS A 63 -16.73 -1.82 15.89
CA LYS A 63 -18.04 -2.06 15.25
C LYS A 63 -18.68 -3.36 15.70
N ARG A 64 -17.90 -4.42 15.92
CA ARG A 64 -18.40 -5.71 16.40
C ARG A 64 -18.94 -5.58 17.82
N ARG A 65 -18.19 -4.90 18.70
CA ARG A 65 -18.58 -4.66 20.08
C ARG A 65 -19.83 -3.80 20.18
N GLU A 66 -19.88 -2.67 19.47
CA GLU A 66 -21.05 -1.78 19.42
C GLU A 66 -22.30 -2.55 18.96
N LYS A 67 -22.18 -3.40 17.92
CA LYS A 67 -23.29 -4.24 17.45
C LYS A 67 -23.70 -5.30 18.47
N ALA A 68 -22.74 -5.95 19.12
CA ALA A 68 -23.02 -6.96 20.12
C ALA A 68 -23.76 -6.35 21.32
N GLU A 69 -23.34 -5.17 21.77
CA GLU A 69 -23.99 -4.42 22.84
C GLU A 69 -25.42 -4.00 22.46
N GLN A 70 -25.64 -3.52 21.22
CA GLN A 70 -26.99 -3.22 20.72
C GLN A 70 -27.90 -4.44 20.67
N VAL A 71 -27.40 -5.58 20.19
CA VAL A 71 -28.16 -6.84 20.14
C VAL A 71 -28.48 -7.34 21.53
N ALA A 72 -27.52 -7.30 22.45
CA ALA A 72 -27.72 -7.70 23.85
C ALA A 72 -28.80 -6.83 24.52
N TYR A 73 -28.71 -5.51 24.36
CA TYR A 73 -29.71 -4.58 24.90
C TYR A 73 -31.12 -4.87 24.37
N LYS A 74 -31.25 -5.07 23.06
CA LYS A 74 -32.55 -5.44 22.46
C LYS A 74 -33.07 -6.77 23.02
N LEU A 75 -32.19 -7.77 23.14
CA LEU A 75 -32.56 -9.08 23.68
C LEU A 75 -33.04 -8.97 25.13
N GLU A 76 -32.38 -8.16 25.96
CA GLU A 76 -32.80 -7.90 27.34
C GLU A 76 -34.19 -7.25 27.41
N GLN A 77 -34.48 -6.30 26.51
CA GLN A 77 -35.82 -5.71 26.39
C GLN A 77 -36.87 -6.74 25.95
N ASP A 78 -36.55 -7.54 24.94
CA ASP A 78 -37.45 -8.58 24.42
C ASP A 78 -37.74 -9.64 25.49
N ILE A 79 -36.75 -10.03 26.29
CA ILE A 79 -36.90 -10.94 27.44
C ILE A 79 -37.78 -10.31 28.51
N ALA A 80 -37.59 -9.02 28.83
CA ALA A 80 -38.40 -8.33 29.82
C ALA A 80 -39.89 -8.23 29.43
N LEU A 81 -40.19 -8.16 28.13
CA LEU A 81 -41.55 -8.14 27.60
C LEU A 81 -42.14 -9.55 27.40
N TRP A 82 -41.32 -10.60 27.41
CA TRP A 82 -41.75 -11.95 27.08
C TRP A 82 -42.60 -12.59 28.19
N ASP A 83 -43.90 -12.73 27.91
CA ASP A 83 -44.85 -13.44 28.76
C ASP A 83 -45.48 -14.64 28.01
N PRO A 84 -44.98 -15.86 28.24
CA PRO A 84 -45.51 -17.06 27.57
C PRO A 84 -46.89 -17.50 28.10
N ALA A 85 -47.29 -17.07 29.30
CA ALA A 85 -48.56 -17.49 29.91
C ALA A 85 -49.75 -16.73 29.32
N ASN A 86 -49.53 -15.45 28.95
CA ASN A 86 -50.56 -14.60 28.35
C ASN A 86 -50.52 -14.57 26.81
N ASN A 87 -49.91 -15.59 26.18
CA ASN A 87 -49.84 -15.70 24.73
C ASN A 87 -51.16 -16.25 24.14
N PRO A 88 -51.90 -15.48 23.31
CA PRO A 88 -53.17 -15.94 22.72
C PRO A 88 -52.99 -17.11 21.72
N SER A 89 -51.79 -17.28 21.17
CA SER A 89 -51.44 -18.41 20.30
C SER A 89 -50.92 -19.62 21.08
N GLY A 90 -50.87 -19.54 22.41
CA GLY A 90 -50.44 -20.62 23.29
C GLY A 90 -51.46 -21.77 23.37
N THR A 91 -50.99 -22.95 23.77
CA THR A 91 -51.86 -24.09 24.05
C THR A 91 -52.37 -24.05 25.49
N MET A 92 -53.56 -24.60 25.74
CA MET A 92 -54.19 -24.57 27.06
C MET A 92 -53.46 -25.38 28.15
N ASP A 93 -52.93 -26.56 27.84
CA ASP A 93 -52.28 -27.46 28.81
C ASP A 93 -50.81 -27.71 28.42
N PRO A 94 -49.83 -27.12 29.12
CA PRO A 94 -48.42 -27.27 28.77
C PRO A 94 -47.90 -28.70 28.98
N PHE A 95 -48.51 -29.51 29.87
CA PHE A 95 -48.04 -30.88 30.13
C PHE A 95 -48.50 -31.88 29.07
N LYS A 96 -49.46 -31.49 28.22
CA LYS A 96 -49.97 -32.31 27.11
C LYS A 96 -49.60 -31.74 25.74
N THR A 97 -48.74 -30.73 25.70
CA THR A 97 -48.32 -30.07 24.46
C THR A 97 -46.93 -30.56 24.05
N LEU A 98 -46.79 -31.05 22.81
CA LEU A 98 -45.50 -31.45 22.24
C LEU A 98 -44.99 -30.39 21.27
N PHE A 99 -43.73 -29.99 21.41
CA PHE A 99 -43.05 -29.12 20.45
C PHE A 99 -42.37 -29.96 19.38
N VAL A 100 -42.81 -29.82 18.12
CA VAL A 100 -42.20 -30.48 16.95
C VAL A 100 -41.60 -29.40 16.05
N ALA A 101 -40.33 -29.54 15.69
CA ALA A 101 -39.60 -28.59 14.85
C ALA A 101 -38.94 -29.31 13.65
N ARG A 102 -38.51 -28.54 12.64
CA ARG A 102 -37.88 -29.04 11.40
C ARG A 102 -38.75 -30.03 10.61
N VAL A 103 -40.03 -29.71 10.43
CA VAL A 103 -40.95 -30.50 9.59
C VAL A 103 -40.69 -30.15 8.11
N ASN A 104 -40.76 -31.15 7.22
CA ASN A 104 -40.71 -30.90 5.77
C ASN A 104 -41.92 -30.05 5.34
N TYR A 105 -41.70 -29.13 4.40
CA TYR A 105 -42.71 -28.18 3.92
C TYR A 105 -43.38 -28.61 2.59
N ASP A 106 -43.16 -29.85 2.14
CA ASP A 106 -43.65 -30.38 0.86
C ASP A 106 -45.17 -30.23 0.66
#